data_AF-A0A0W8AYT0-F1
#
_entry.id   AF-A0A0W8AYT0-F1
#
_cell.length_a   1.000
_cell.length_b   1.000
_cell.length_c   1.000
_cell.angle_alpha   90.00
_cell.angle_beta   90.00
_cell.angle_gamma   90.00
#
_symmetry.space_group_name_H-M   'P 1'
#
loop_
_entity.id
_entity.type
_entity.pdbx_description
1 polymer ?
#
loop_
_entity_poly.entity_id
_entity_poly.type
_entity_poly.pdbx_seq_one_letter_code
_entity_poly.pdbx_strand_id
1 'polypeptide(L)'
;MACLLRQLPAGLAPPAGGLSFHQLDRLPQEVLERKLAAMLLDDPLRAFTFVCALVKYTKVTRELLSICHDHMSNRMSTVEATQSVIQAVVEALPPLDADVEEEEEKDENQEIKPVEKPVQDAVKVDTKTAPSQTSEKLTANTVATDPAGIMRRAVGRDVGDGSAVLGIMKKFPTDVRIQSHGVRALKGLIRSVTDSEAEKASAELPTILTHEDADDHAAGHDLEDHKIEKSSRDMVHMVIDQMKQFSDSLALQRDGLLCLAEYANQADDHVAVITSSGGIDSLIDAMVALPDDVPANMAGLSVLAHPKIADESVVRVNPESRRLVLSAMERFPLNEQVQGLSCLALANLSLRQDASMLEIVSKGGLEIVVESMKRFSSTALVQAAGCWFIAIISGKSEEMKTACLDTGALPVCEKARLRFPDDPKVQQHAIQAIQTMEAIEGEESMTTETCSLQ
;
A
#
# COMPACT_ATOMS: atom_id res chain seq x y z
N MET A 1 -7.98 15.93 -39.30
CA MET A 1 -7.30 16.39 -38.07
C MET A 1 -8.08 16.08 -36.79
N ALA A 2 -9.32 16.55 -36.60
CA ALA A 2 -10.08 16.27 -35.37
C ALA A 2 -10.26 14.76 -35.06
N CYS A 3 -10.31 13.89 -36.08
CA CYS A 3 -10.30 12.44 -35.89
C CYS A 3 -8.90 11.87 -35.59
N LEU A 4 -7.85 12.38 -36.24
CA LEU A 4 -6.44 11.98 -36.01
C LEU A 4 -5.93 12.42 -34.62
N LEU A 5 -6.42 13.55 -34.10
CA LEU A 5 -6.11 14.08 -32.77
C LEU A 5 -6.98 13.45 -31.66
N ARG A 6 -8.13 12.84 -32.01
CA ARG A 6 -8.96 12.10 -31.05
C ARG A 6 -8.53 10.65 -30.88
N GLN A 7 -8.04 10.00 -31.93
CA GLN A 7 -7.58 8.62 -31.92
C GLN A 7 -6.39 8.48 -32.87
N LEU A 8 -5.17 8.49 -32.31
CA LEU A 8 -3.96 8.19 -33.06
C LEU A 8 -3.94 6.69 -33.43
N PRO A 9 -3.36 6.32 -34.60
CA PRO A 9 -3.04 4.93 -34.91
C PRO A 9 -2.22 4.27 -33.80
N ALA A 10 -2.41 2.97 -33.60
CA ALA A 10 -1.78 2.23 -32.50
C ALA A 10 -0.24 2.36 -32.43
N GLY A 11 0.43 2.59 -33.57
CA GLY A 11 1.89 2.80 -33.65
C GLY A 11 2.39 4.19 -33.25
N LEU A 12 1.48 5.13 -32.95
CA LEU A 12 1.78 6.49 -32.48
C LEU A 12 1.26 6.75 -31.07
N ALA A 13 0.55 5.80 -30.47
CA ALA A 13 0.09 5.92 -29.09
C ALA A 13 1.26 5.67 -28.12
N PRO A 14 1.28 6.31 -26.94
CA PRO A 14 2.22 5.95 -25.89
C PRO A 14 2.05 4.48 -25.48
N PRO A 15 3.10 3.84 -24.94
CA PRO A 15 3.05 2.43 -24.54
C PRO A 15 1.87 2.15 -23.62
N ALA A 16 1.28 0.97 -23.77
CA ALA A 16 0.06 0.58 -23.04
C ALA A 16 0.29 0.67 -21.52
N GLY A 17 -0.55 1.45 -20.83
CA GLY A 17 -0.49 1.63 -19.38
C GLY A 17 0.19 2.92 -18.88
N GLY A 18 0.56 3.84 -19.77
CA GLY A 18 1.04 5.20 -19.42
C GLY A 18 -0.01 6.31 -19.55
N LEU A 19 0.42 7.57 -19.36
CA LEU A 19 -0.37 8.77 -19.67
C LEU A 19 -0.68 8.83 -21.17
N SER A 20 -1.93 9.06 -21.56
CA SER A 20 -2.25 9.36 -22.96
C SER A 20 -1.88 10.80 -23.31
N PHE A 21 -1.62 11.10 -24.59
CA PHE A 21 -1.34 12.49 -25.02
C PHE A 21 -2.50 13.45 -24.75
N HIS A 22 -3.75 12.96 -24.82
CA HIS A 22 -4.93 13.75 -24.45
C HIS A 22 -4.96 14.13 -22.96
N GLN A 23 -4.46 13.25 -22.09
CA GLN A 23 -4.29 13.55 -20.67
C GLN A 23 -3.13 14.52 -20.44
N LEU A 24 -2.04 14.38 -21.20
CA LEU A 24 -0.89 15.29 -21.12
C LEU A 24 -1.28 16.74 -21.38
N ASP A 25 -2.14 16.98 -22.38
CA ASP A 25 -2.61 18.32 -22.76
C ASP A 25 -3.62 18.94 -21.76
N ARG A 26 -4.20 18.12 -20.87
CA ARG A 26 -5.24 18.54 -19.92
C ARG A 26 -4.79 18.58 -18.46
N LEU A 27 -3.65 17.98 -18.15
CA LEU A 27 -3.13 17.93 -16.79
C LEU A 27 -2.47 19.25 -16.42
N PRO A 28 -2.74 19.79 -15.21
CA PRO A 28 -1.94 20.87 -14.65
C PRO A 28 -0.45 20.47 -14.60
N GLN A 29 0.45 21.43 -14.81
CA GLN A 29 1.88 21.18 -14.94
C GLN A 29 2.46 20.40 -13.74
N GLU A 30 2.06 20.77 -12.52
CA GLU A 30 2.54 20.10 -11.29
C GLU A 30 2.10 18.63 -11.19
N VAL A 31 0.88 18.32 -11.66
CA VAL A 31 0.34 16.95 -11.65
C VAL A 31 1.02 16.10 -12.73
N LEU A 32 1.35 16.72 -13.86
CA LEU A 32 2.11 16.08 -14.93
C LEU A 32 3.53 15.73 -14.46
N GLU A 33 4.22 16.66 -13.82
CA GLU A 33 5.58 16.47 -13.29
C GLU A 33 5.62 15.33 -12.26
N ARG A 34 4.63 15.27 -11.34
CA ARG A 34 4.52 14.19 -10.35
C ARG A 34 4.26 12.82 -10.98
N LYS A 35 3.38 12.73 -11.99
CA LYS A 35 3.11 11.47 -12.70
C LYS A 35 4.31 10.99 -13.51
N LEU A 36 5.09 11.90 -14.09
CA LEU A 36 6.33 11.57 -14.78
C LEU A 36 7.42 11.09 -13.80
N ALA A 37 7.54 11.74 -12.64
CA ALA A 37 8.46 11.32 -11.59
C ALA A 37 8.13 9.91 -11.05
N ALA A 38 6.85 9.62 -10.81
CA ALA A 38 6.41 8.28 -10.41
C ALA A 38 6.72 7.21 -11.47
N MET A 39 6.50 7.53 -12.75
CA MET A 39 6.81 6.61 -13.86
C MET A 39 8.31 6.30 -13.96
N LEU A 40 9.17 7.29 -13.71
CA LEU A 40 10.63 7.12 -13.68
C LEU A 40 11.11 6.25 -12.52
N LEU A 41 10.45 6.34 -11.36
CA LEU A 41 10.77 5.53 -10.19
C LEU A 41 10.31 4.07 -10.34
N ASP A 42 9.15 3.85 -10.99
CA ASP A 42 8.58 2.52 -11.18
C ASP A 42 9.27 1.70 -12.29
N ASP A 43 9.50 2.31 -13.46
CA ASP A 43 10.03 1.62 -14.65
C ASP A 43 10.78 2.61 -15.57
N PRO A 44 12.11 2.77 -15.41
CA PRO A 44 12.91 3.72 -16.17
C PRO A 44 12.87 3.49 -17.69
N LEU A 45 12.75 2.24 -18.14
CA LEU A 45 12.68 1.88 -19.56
C LEU A 45 11.33 2.30 -20.16
N ARG A 46 10.25 2.15 -19.39
CA ARG A 46 8.93 2.66 -19.77
C ARG A 46 8.88 4.18 -19.84
N ALA A 47 9.51 4.85 -18.88
CA ALA A 47 9.62 6.30 -18.91
C ALA A 47 10.42 6.79 -20.14
N PHE A 48 11.53 6.13 -20.47
CA PHE A 48 12.32 6.44 -21.66
C PHE A 48 11.52 6.24 -22.96
N THR A 49 10.84 5.10 -23.11
CA THR A 49 9.99 4.82 -24.29
C THR A 49 8.82 5.80 -24.41
N PHE A 50 8.25 6.23 -23.27
CA PHE A 50 7.24 7.29 -23.24
C PHE A 50 7.79 8.64 -23.73
N VAL A 51 8.99 9.04 -23.29
CA VAL A 51 9.67 10.26 -23.77
C VAL A 51 9.93 10.18 -25.28
N CYS A 52 10.40 9.04 -25.79
CA CYS A 52 10.57 8.84 -27.23
C CYS A 52 9.25 9.01 -28.01
N ALA A 53 8.13 8.49 -27.48
CA ALA A 53 6.82 8.66 -28.07
C ALA A 53 6.38 10.14 -28.10
N LEU A 54 6.65 10.90 -27.03
CA LEU A 54 6.35 12.34 -26.95
C LEU A 54 7.14 13.15 -27.99
N VAL A 55 8.42 12.84 -28.17
CA VAL A 55 9.27 13.47 -29.20
C VAL A 55 8.75 13.15 -30.60
N LYS A 56 8.27 11.93 -30.84
CA LYS A 56 7.67 11.54 -32.12
C LYS A 56 6.36 12.29 -32.36
N TYR A 57 5.49 12.35 -31.35
CA TYR A 57 4.21 13.07 -31.40
C TYR A 57 4.38 14.56 -31.71
N THR A 58 5.33 15.24 -31.05
CA THR A 58 5.59 16.67 -31.27
C THR A 58 6.12 16.96 -32.68
N LYS A 59 7.00 16.11 -33.22
CA LYS A 59 7.49 16.22 -34.60
C LYS A 59 6.36 16.10 -35.62
N VAL A 60 5.55 15.04 -35.51
CA VAL A 60 4.42 14.78 -36.43
C VAL A 60 3.38 15.89 -36.34
N THR A 61 3.06 16.36 -35.13
CA THR A 61 2.09 17.45 -34.92
C THR A 61 2.58 18.75 -35.57
N ARG A 62 3.87 19.07 -35.43
CA ARG A 62 4.47 20.26 -36.04
C ARG A 62 4.48 20.20 -37.57
N GLU A 63 4.76 19.02 -38.13
CA GLU A 63 4.73 18.80 -39.58
C GLU A 63 3.31 18.97 -40.14
N LEU A 64 2.31 18.34 -39.50
CA LEU A 64 0.90 18.50 -39.88
C LEU A 64 0.43 19.95 -39.77
N LEU A 65 0.82 20.67 -38.71
CA LEU A 65 0.54 22.10 -38.55
C LEU A 65 1.16 22.95 -39.67
N SER A 66 2.37 22.61 -40.12
CA SER A 66 3.03 23.29 -41.25
C SER A 66 2.25 23.09 -42.54
N ILE A 67 1.86 21.86 -42.85
CA ILE A 67 1.07 21.54 -44.05
C ILE A 67 -0.27 22.30 -44.02
N CYS A 68 -0.92 22.37 -42.86
CA CYS A 68 -2.15 23.15 -42.70
C CYS A 68 -1.93 24.65 -42.89
N HIS A 69 -0.85 25.20 -42.34
CA HIS A 69 -0.52 26.61 -42.50
C HIS A 69 -0.23 26.96 -43.97
N ASP A 70 0.49 26.11 -44.70
CA ASP A 70 0.80 26.32 -46.13
C ASP A 70 -0.44 26.20 -47.02
N HIS A 71 -1.34 25.26 -46.71
CA HIS A 71 -2.62 25.17 -47.40
C HIS A 71 -3.52 26.38 -47.13
N MET A 72 -3.67 26.79 -45.86
CA MET A 72 -4.45 27.98 -45.48
C MET A 72 -3.87 29.29 -46.02
N SER A 73 -2.56 29.33 -46.27
CA SER A 73 -1.87 30.48 -46.87
C SER A 73 -1.89 30.46 -48.40
N ASN A 74 -2.67 29.56 -49.03
CA ASN A 74 -2.74 29.34 -50.48
C ASN A 74 -1.38 29.03 -51.14
N ARG A 75 -0.40 28.51 -50.39
CA ARG A 75 0.90 28.07 -50.91
C ARG A 75 0.91 26.62 -51.37
N MET A 76 -0.11 25.85 -51.01
CA MET A 76 -0.30 24.45 -51.40
C MET A 76 -1.74 24.20 -51.81
N SER A 77 -1.94 23.46 -52.92
CA SER A 77 -3.27 23.04 -53.35
C SER A 77 -3.86 21.98 -52.40
N THR A 78 -5.18 21.80 -52.45
CA THR A 78 -5.87 20.80 -51.61
C THR A 78 -5.37 19.37 -51.86
N VAL A 79 -5.00 19.07 -53.12
CA VAL A 79 -4.50 17.73 -53.51
C VAL A 79 -3.11 17.50 -52.92
N GLU A 80 -2.21 18.47 -53.07
CA GLU A 80 -0.85 18.40 -52.50
C GLU A 80 -0.88 18.33 -50.98
N ALA A 81 -1.70 19.15 -50.33
CA ALA A 81 -1.85 19.14 -48.87
C ALA A 81 -2.37 17.79 -48.36
N THR A 82 -3.33 17.17 -49.07
CA THR A 82 -3.86 15.85 -48.71
C THR A 82 -2.80 14.77 -48.83
N GLN A 83 -2.00 14.80 -49.91
CA GLN A 83 -0.91 13.85 -50.12
C GLN A 83 0.20 14.00 -49.07
N SER A 84 0.57 15.24 -48.73
CA SER A 84 1.55 15.52 -47.68
C SER A 84 1.08 15.08 -46.29
N VAL A 85 -0.21 15.23 -45.96
CA VAL A 85 -0.77 14.71 -44.69
C VAL A 85 -0.69 13.19 -44.64
N ILE A 86 -1.02 12.49 -45.73
CA ILE A 86 -0.94 11.03 -45.79
C ILE A 86 0.52 10.58 -45.61
N GLN A 87 1.45 11.23 -46.31
CA GLN A 87 2.88 10.91 -46.23
C GLN A 87 3.43 11.09 -44.81
N ALA A 88 3.16 12.24 -44.17
CA ALA A 88 3.60 12.52 -42.80
C ALA A 88 3.05 11.49 -41.78
N VAL A 89 1.83 10.99 -41.98
CA VAL A 89 1.25 9.95 -41.12
C VAL A 89 1.90 8.58 -41.37
N VAL A 90 2.16 8.23 -42.63
CA VAL A 90 2.78 6.95 -43.01
C VAL A 90 4.23 6.86 -42.51
N GLU A 91 5.03 7.92 -42.67
CA GLU A 91 6.42 7.98 -42.18
C GLU A 91 6.51 7.93 -40.64
N ALA A 92 5.45 8.33 -39.95
CA ALA A 92 5.38 8.32 -38.51
C ALA A 92 5.07 6.92 -37.93
N LEU A 93 4.49 6.01 -38.72
CA LEU A 93 4.20 4.64 -38.30
C LEU A 93 5.48 3.80 -38.23
N PRO A 94 5.57 2.82 -37.32
CA PRO A 94 6.65 1.84 -37.36
C PRO A 94 6.61 1.06 -38.69
N PRO A 95 7.77 0.62 -39.22
CA PRO A 95 7.81 -0.23 -40.40
C PRO A 95 6.96 -1.48 -40.16
N LEU A 96 6.24 -1.92 -41.19
CA LEU A 96 5.55 -3.20 -41.17
C LEU A 96 6.62 -4.28 -41.30
N ASP A 97 7.06 -4.87 -40.18
CA ASP A 97 8.00 -5.99 -40.21
C ASP A 97 7.34 -7.19 -40.91
N ALA A 98 7.75 -7.42 -42.16
CA ALA A 98 7.97 -8.79 -42.62
C ALA A 98 9.27 -9.27 -41.96
N ASP A 99 9.27 -10.54 -41.56
CA ASP A 99 10.38 -11.30 -40.98
C ASP A 99 10.47 -11.25 -39.44
N VAL A 100 9.65 -12.12 -38.84
CA VAL A 100 9.88 -12.72 -37.53
C VAL A 100 11.14 -13.57 -37.64
N GLU A 101 12.23 -13.15 -37.00
CA GLU A 101 13.32 -14.07 -36.66
C GLU A 101 13.11 -14.59 -35.23
N GLU A 102 13.16 -15.91 -35.15
CA GLU A 102 13.04 -16.76 -33.97
C GLU A 102 14.22 -16.53 -33.01
N GLU A 103 13.95 -16.35 -31.71
CA GLU A 103 14.90 -16.78 -30.66
C GLU A 103 14.15 -17.57 -29.58
N GLU A 104 14.34 -18.89 -29.71
CA GLU A 104 14.31 -20.00 -28.76
C GLU A 104 13.91 -19.75 -27.29
N GLU A 105 12.76 -20.32 -26.88
CA GLU A 105 12.64 -20.92 -25.54
C GLU A 105 12.66 -22.44 -25.67
N LYS A 106 13.69 -23.06 -25.07
CA LYS A 106 13.89 -24.51 -25.01
C LYS A 106 12.98 -25.14 -23.96
N ASP A 107 12.31 -26.20 -24.42
CA ASP A 107 11.75 -27.35 -23.71
C ASP A 107 12.12 -27.55 -22.24
N GLU A 108 11.10 -27.82 -21.40
CA GLU A 108 11.04 -29.09 -20.68
C GLU A 108 9.62 -29.69 -20.76
N ASN A 109 9.59 -30.87 -21.38
CA ASN A 109 8.44 -31.67 -21.75
C ASN A 109 8.18 -32.70 -20.64
N GLN A 110 6.93 -32.95 -20.24
CA GLN A 110 6.54 -34.23 -19.63
C GLN A 110 5.07 -34.57 -19.89
N GLU A 111 4.90 -35.38 -20.93
CA GLU A 111 3.98 -36.50 -21.14
C GLU A 111 2.66 -36.58 -20.33
N ILE A 112 1.52 -36.51 -21.04
CA ILE A 112 0.39 -37.43 -20.79
C ILE A 112 -0.23 -37.85 -22.15
N LYS A 113 -0.27 -39.17 -22.39
CA LYS A 113 -0.90 -39.85 -23.54
C LYS A 113 -2.44 -39.80 -23.50
N PRO A 114 -3.13 -39.94 -24.65
CA PRO A 114 -4.56 -39.69 -24.78
C PRO A 114 -5.42 -40.92 -24.43
N VAL A 115 -6.58 -40.70 -23.83
CA VAL A 115 -7.65 -41.71 -23.70
C VAL A 115 -8.92 -41.24 -24.43
N GLU A 116 -9.51 -42.22 -25.09
CA GLU A 116 -10.57 -42.29 -26.08
C GLU A 116 -11.90 -41.57 -25.78
N LYS A 117 -12.59 -41.21 -26.88
CA LYS A 117 -14.01 -40.82 -26.96
C LYS A 117 -14.94 -42.03 -26.73
N PRO A 118 -16.22 -41.78 -26.42
CA PRO A 118 -17.29 -41.93 -27.43
C PRO A 118 -18.25 -40.70 -27.43
N VAL A 119 -18.68 -40.10 -28.56
CA VAL A 119 -19.79 -40.50 -29.48
C VAL A 119 -21.05 -40.85 -28.67
N GLN A 120 -22.24 -40.24 -28.71
CA GLN A 120 -23.10 -39.50 -29.65
C GLN A 120 -24.11 -38.71 -28.74
N ASP A 121 -24.71 -37.57 -29.07
CA ASP A 121 -25.85 -37.48 -29.99
C ASP A 121 -26.20 -36.02 -30.32
N ALA A 122 -26.72 -35.83 -31.52
CA ALA A 122 -27.13 -34.57 -32.09
C ALA A 122 -28.61 -34.28 -31.83
N VAL A 123 -28.95 -33.04 -31.42
CA VAL A 123 -30.20 -32.39 -31.81
C VAL A 123 -29.94 -30.91 -32.07
N LYS A 124 -30.10 -30.50 -33.32
CA LYS A 124 -30.25 -29.10 -33.76
C LYS A 124 -31.70 -28.68 -33.61
N VAL A 125 -31.98 -27.53 -33.01
CA VAL A 125 -33.09 -26.64 -33.40
C VAL A 125 -32.65 -25.18 -33.22
N ASP A 126 -32.70 -24.43 -34.32
CA ASP A 126 -32.55 -22.98 -34.42
C ASP A 126 -33.74 -22.25 -33.78
N THR A 127 -33.53 -21.09 -33.15
CA THR A 127 -34.23 -19.82 -33.49
C THR A 127 -33.76 -18.64 -32.62
N LYS A 128 -33.56 -17.50 -33.29
CA LYS A 128 -33.25 -16.16 -32.75
C LYS A 128 -34.41 -15.59 -31.92
N THR A 129 -34.15 -14.92 -30.78
CA THR A 129 -34.67 -13.58 -30.44
C THR A 129 -33.97 -12.99 -29.20
N ALA A 130 -33.72 -11.67 -29.21
CA ALA A 130 -33.22 -10.88 -28.08
C ALA A 130 -34.42 -10.19 -27.33
N PRO A 131 -34.21 -9.26 -26.39
CA PRO A 131 -33.89 -9.49 -24.97
C PRO A 131 -34.97 -8.90 -24.02
N SER A 132 -35.19 -9.47 -22.83
CA SER A 132 -35.79 -8.71 -21.71
C SER A 132 -35.67 -9.43 -20.36
N GLN A 133 -35.08 -8.73 -19.39
CA GLN A 133 -35.40 -8.63 -17.96
C GLN A 133 -35.83 -9.88 -17.16
N THR A 134 -35.05 -10.27 -16.16
CA THR A 134 -35.35 -10.18 -14.70
C THR A 134 -34.48 -11.13 -13.87
N SER A 135 -34.13 -10.67 -12.66
CA SER A 135 -33.83 -11.39 -11.40
C SER A 135 -32.87 -12.60 -11.38
N GLU A 136 -31.81 -12.41 -10.58
CA GLU A 136 -31.25 -13.37 -9.60
C GLU A 136 -31.16 -14.86 -9.98
N LYS A 137 -29.92 -15.30 -10.25
CA LYS A 137 -29.44 -16.57 -9.70
C LYS A 137 -27.93 -16.56 -9.51
N LEU A 138 -27.53 -16.81 -8.27
CA LEU A 138 -26.17 -17.09 -7.84
C LEU A 138 -25.55 -18.27 -8.63
N THR A 139 -24.21 -18.20 -8.71
CA THR A 139 -23.23 -19.24 -9.02
C THR A 139 -23.27 -19.84 -10.43
N ALA A 140 -22.74 -19.08 -11.40
CA ALA A 140 -21.84 -19.66 -12.38
C ALA A 140 -20.42 -19.28 -11.97
N ASN A 141 -19.49 -20.24 -11.91
CA ASN A 141 -18.06 -19.97 -11.78
C ASN A 141 -17.60 -19.26 -13.07
N THR A 142 -17.90 -17.97 -13.20
CA THR A 142 -17.44 -17.15 -14.29
C THR A 142 -15.94 -16.97 -14.10
N VAL A 143 -15.16 -17.68 -14.90
CA VAL A 143 -13.71 -17.49 -14.99
C VAL A 143 -13.46 -16.38 -16.00
N ALA A 144 -12.65 -15.39 -15.63
CA ALA A 144 -12.32 -14.29 -16.52
C ALA A 144 -11.34 -14.75 -17.61
N THR A 145 -11.62 -14.41 -18.86
CA THR A 145 -10.76 -14.71 -20.01
C THR A 145 -9.52 -13.81 -20.07
N ASP A 146 -9.66 -12.54 -19.66
CA ASP A 146 -8.58 -11.55 -19.57
C ASP A 146 -8.68 -10.79 -18.23
N PRO A 147 -8.21 -11.39 -17.12
CA PRO A 147 -8.37 -10.79 -15.79
C PRO A 147 -7.71 -9.40 -15.68
N ALA A 148 -6.50 -9.26 -16.22
CA ALA A 148 -5.73 -8.03 -16.15
C ALA A 148 -6.40 -6.89 -16.95
N GLY A 149 -6.85 -7.15 -18.19
CA GLY A 149 -7.51 -6.13 -18.99
C GLY A 149 -8.91 -5.79 -18.48
N ILE A 150 -9.65 -6.75 -17.91
CA ILE A 150 -10.92 -6.45 -17.22
C ILE A 150 -10.68 -5.48 -16.07
N MET A 151 -9.69 -5.75 -15.21
CA MET A 151 -9.41 -4.87 -14.07
C MET A 151 -8.86 -3.51 -14.51
N ARG A 152 -7.96 -3.46 -15.50
CA ARG A 152 -7.48 -2.17 -16.05
C ARG A 152 -8.61 -1.30 -16.58
N ARG A 153 -9.60 -1.88 -17.27
CA ARG A 153 -10.79 -1.14 -17.74
C ARG A 153 -11.71 -0.72 -16.59
N ALA A 154 -11.69 -1.41 -15.46
CA ALA A 154 -12.41 -0.99 -14.26
C ALA A 154 -11.73 0.23 -13.64
N VAL A 155 -10.43 0.12 -13.36
CA VAL A 155 -9.61 1.22 -12.81
C VAL A 155 -9.68 2.47 -13.68
N GLY A 156 -9.57 2.33 -15.01
CA GLY A 156 -9.63 3.49 -15.92
C GLY A 156 -10.99 4.18 -16.00
N ARG A 157 -12.08 3.56 -15.52
CA ARG A 157 -13.43 4.14 -15.44
C ARG A 157 -13.84 4.48 -14.01
N ASP A 158 -13.02 4.12 -13.03
CA ASP A 158 -13.28 4.35 -11.62
C ASP A 158 -13.11 5.85 -11.33
N VAL A 159 -14.01 6.40 -10.52
CA VAL A 159 -14.02 7.83 -10.19
C VAL A 159 -13.14 8.16 -8.98
N GLY A 160 -12.44 7.15 -8.42
CA GLY A 160 -11.60 7.26 -7.23
C GLY A 160 -12.23 6.65 -5.98
N ASP A 161 -13.52 6.27 -6.03
CA ASP A 161 -14.24 5.66 -4.92
C ASP A 161 -14.17 4.11 -4.91
N GLY A 162 -13.43 3.52 -5.85
CA GLY A 162 -13.26 2.07 -5.95
C GLY A 162 -14.53 1.32 -6.35
N SER A 163 -15.65 2.00 -6.62
CA SER A 163 -16.94 1.36 -6.91
C SER A 163 -16.89 0.47 -8.16
N ALA A 164 -16.12 0.85 -9.19
CA ALA A 164 -15.98 0.06 -10.40
C ALA A 164 -15.10 -1.17 -10.16
N VAL A 165 -14.02 -1.02 -9.39
CA VAL A 165 -13.13 -2.12 -8.98
C VAL A 165 -13.89 -3.12 -8.11
N LEU A 166 -14.58 -2.66 -7.06
CA LEU A 166 -15.42 -3.48 -6.19
C LEU A 166 -16.51 -4.21 -6.97
N GLY A 167 -17.14 -3.55 -7.94
CA GLY A 167 -18.15 -4.16 -8.81
C GLY A 167 -17.60 -5.33 -9.63
N ILE A 168 -16.38 -5.22 -10.16
CA ILE A 168 -15.72 -6.33 -10.87
C ILE A 168 -15.33 -7.46 -9.91
N MET A 169 -14.78 -7.14 -8.75
CA MET A 169 -14.42 -8.15 -7.74
C MET A 169 -15.66 -8.95 -7.30
N LYS A 170 -16.79 -8.29 -7.04
CA LYS A 170 -18.07 -8.95 -6.71
C LYS A 170 -18.63 -9.79 -7.86
N LYS A 171 -18.33 -9.44 -9.12
CA LYS A 171 -18.77 -10.19 -10.30
C LYS A 171 -17.97 -11.49 -10.51
N PHE A 172 -16.72 -11.54 -10.06
CA PHE A 172 -15.83 -12.68 -10.21
C PHE A 172 -15.29 -13.19 -8.85
N PRO A 173 -16.17 -13.56 -7.90
CA PRO A 173 -15.80 -13.78 -6.50
C PRO A 173 -14.86 -14.98 -6.28
N THR A 174 -14.75 -15.89 -7.24
CA THR A 174 -13.90 -17.09 -7.14
C THR A 174 -12.63 -17.03 -8.00
N ASP A 175 -12.47 -16.00 -8.86
CA ASP A 175 -11.30 -15.88 -9.74
C ASP A 175 -10.17 -15.15 -9.01
N VAL A 176 -9.24 -15.92 -8.42
CA VAL A 176 -8.10 -15.40 -7.66
C VAL A 176 -7.26 -14.38 -8.44
N ARG A 177 -7.20 -14.47 -9.77
CA ARG A 177 -6.45 -13.52 -10.61
C ARG A 177 -7.14 -12.16 -10.66
N ILE A 178 -8.47 -12.15 -10.83
CA ILE A 178 -9.27 -10.91 -10.72
C ILE A 178 -9.11 -10.32 -9.32
N GLN A 179 -9.24 -11.14 -8.27
CA GLN A 179 -9.15 -10.65 -6.89
C GLN A 179 -7.77 -10.08 -6.59
N SER A 180 -6.69 -10.71 -7.06
CA SER A 180 -5.32 -10.22 -6.88
C SER A 180 -5.07 -8.90 -7.60
N HIS A 181 -5.58 -8.75 -8.83
CA HIS A 181 -5.52 -7.46 -9.53
C HIS A 181 -6.41 -6.41 -8.86
N GLY A 182 -7.55 -6.82 -8.30
CA GLY A 182 -8.49 -5.98 -7.57
C GLY A 182 -7.88 -5.41 -6.30
N VAL A 183 -7.34 -6.26 -5.42
CA VAL A 183 -6.62 -5.85 -4.19
C VAL A 183 -5.47 -4.90 -4.52
N ARG A 184 -4.69 -5.19 -5.57
CA ARG A 184 -3.63 -4.27 -6.03
C ARG A 184 -4.17 -2.92 -6.48
N ALA A 185 -5.32 -2.88 -7.16
CA ALA A 185 -5.96 -1.64 -7.58
C ALA A 185 -6.52 -0.86 -6.38
N LEU A 186 -7.21 -1.52 -5.45
CA LEU A 186 -7.75 -0.92 -4.23
C LEU A 186 -6.65 -0.30 -3.37
N LYS A 187 -5.50 -0.97 -3.22
CA LYS A 187 -4.31 -0.40 -2.58
C LYS A 187 -3.90 0.94 -3.19
N GLY A 188 -3.87 1.02 -4.52
CA GLY A 188 -3.54 2.26 -5.23
C GLY A 188 -4.56 3.37 -5.03
N LEU A 189 -5.85 3.02 -4.93
CA LEU A 189 -6.93 3.97 -4.68
C LEU A 189 -6.90 4.50 -3.25
N ILE A 190 -6.71 3.63 -2.25
CA ILE A 190 -6.58 4.03 -0.83
C ILE A 190 -5.41 5.00 -0.65
N ARG A 191 -4.26 4.75 -1.29
CA ARG A 191 -3.12 5.68 -1.27
C ARG A 191 -3.42 7.03 -1.96
N SER A 192 -4.32 7.07 -2.94
CA SER A 192 -4.67 8.32 -3.61
C SER A 192 -5.61 9.22 -2.79
N VAL A 193 -6.34 8.64 -1.83
CA VAL A 193 -7.19 9.42 -0.90
C VAL A 193 -6.31 10.29 -0.01
N THR A 194 -5.22 9.75 0.54
CA THR A 194 -4.24 10.50 1.34
C THR A 194 -3.56 11.61 0.57
N ASP A 195 -3.14 11.36 -0.67
CA ASP A 195 -2.51 12.37 -1.51
C ASP A 195 -3.46 13.57 -1.74
N SER A 196 -4.78 13.32 -1.88
CA SER A 196 -5.78 14.37 -2.06
C SER A 196 -6.03 15.17 -0.77
N GLU A 197 -6.00 14.54 0.40
CA GLU A 197 -6.18 15.23 1.69
C GLU A 197 -4.95 16.07 2.06
N ALA A 198 -3.74 15.56 1.80
CA ALA A 198 -2.49 16.29 2.01
C ALA A 198 -2.39 17.53 1.12
N GLU A 199 -2.85 17.46 -0.13
CA GLU A 199 -2.94 18.61 -1.02
C GLU A 199 -3.93 19.67 -0.54
N LYS A 200 -5.12 19.26 -0.09
CA LYS A 200 -6.12 20.17 0.51
C LYS A 200 -5.55 20.89 1.73
N ALA A 201 -4.92 20.16 2.65
CA ALA A 201 -4.30 20.73 3.86
C ALA A 201 -3.14 21.69 3.55
N SER A 202 -2.42 21.47 2.44
CA SER A 202 -1.33 22.37 2.01
C SER A 202 -1.81 23.65 1.31
N ALA A 203 -3.04 23.66 0.76
CA ALA A 203 -3.64 24.82 0.11
C ALA A 203 -4.28 25.81 1.11
N GLU A 204 -4.59 25.35 2.32
CA GLU A 204 -5.13 26.17 3.41
C GLU A 204 -4.00 26.87 4.21
N LEU A 205 -3.32 27.84 3.59
CA LEU A 205 -2.60 28.87 4.37
C LEU A 205 -3.60 29.93 4.85
N PRO A 206 -3.40 30.56 6.03
CA PRO A 206 -4.36 31.48 6.62
C PRO A 206 -4.43 32.78 5.81
N THR A 207 -5.31 32.80 4.81
CA THR A 207 -5.68 34.03 4.11
C THR A 207 -6.61 34.78 5.05
N ILE A 208 -6.05 35.72 5.81
CA ILE A 208 -6.83 36.81 6.39
C ILE A 208 -7.60 37.42 5.21
N LEU A 209 -8.93 37.30 5.18
CA LEU A 209 -9.87 38.34 4.71
C LEU A 209 -11.33 37.90 4.87
N THR A 210 -12.05 38.71 5.66
CA THR A 210 -13.47 39.08 5.60
C THR A 210 -14.54 37.99 5.61
N HIS A 211 -15.23 37.92 6.76
CA HIS A 211 -16.60 37.43 6.92
C HIS A 211 -17.50 37.83 5.75
N GLU A 212 -18.12 36.85 5.08
CA GLU A 212 -19.58 36.83 4.84
C GLU A 212 -20.14 35.55 4.15
N ASP A 213 -19.34 34.55 3.75
CA ASP A 213 -19.86 33.34 3.06
C ASP A 213 -19.57 31.98 3.75
N ALA A 214 -19.49 31.94 5.09
CA ALA A 214 -19.00 30.76 5.83
C ALA A 214 -20.01 29.61 6.04
N ASP A 215 -21.31 29.81 5.82
CA ASP A 215 -22.33 28.85 6.28
C ASP A 215 -22.79 27.82 5.22
N ASP A 216 -22.53 28.03 3.92
CA ASP A 216 -22.99 27.10 2.86
C ASP A 216 -21.89 26.14 2.36
N HIS A 217 -20.61 26.47 2.60
CA HIS A 217 -19.47 25.63 2.24
C HIS A 217 -19.18 24.49 3.23
N ALA A 218 -19.51 24.66 4.52
CA ALA A 218 -19.26 23.66 5.55
C ALA A 218 -20.13 22.40 5.37
N ALA A 219 -21.42 22.57 5.06
CA ALA A 219 -22.35 21.45 4.91
C ALA A 219 -22.05 20.55 3.70
N GLY A 220 -21.48 21.11 2.62
CA GLY A 220 -21.05 20.35 1.44
C GLY A 220 -19.75 19.57 1.65
N HIS A 221 -18.83 20.12 2.46
CA HIS A 221 -17.54 19.50 2.79
C HIS A 221 -17.74 18.25 3.66
N ASP A 222 -18.56 18.35 4.70
CA ASP A 222 -18.87 17.23 5.61
C ASP A 222 -19.50 16.02 4.86
N LEU A 223 -20.33 16.30 3.85
CA LEU A 223 -20.98 15.26 3.04
C LEU A 223 -20.01 14.54 2.09
N GLU A 224 -19.02 15.26 1.53
CA GLU A 224 -18.01 14.67 0.66
C GLU A 224 -16.99 13.85 1.46
N ASP A 225 -16.55 14.34 2.62
CA ASP A 225 -15.60 13.63 3.48
C ASP A 225 -16.20 12.35 4.06
N HIS A 226 -17.46 12.38 4.52
CA HIS A 226 -18.17 11.16 4.94
C HIS A 226 -18.32 10.12 3.82
N LYS A 227 -18.47 10.58 2.56
CA LYS A 227 -18.57 9.68 1.41
C LYS A 227 -17.21 9.05 1.07
N ILE A 228 -16.12 9.81 1.15
CA ILE A 228 -14.74 9.34 0.95
C ILE A 228 -14.39 8.32 2.04
N GLU A 229 -14.67 8.63 3.30
CA GLU A 229 -14.40 7.73 4.43
C GLU A 229 -15.15 6.40 4.27
N LYS A 230 -16.45 6.46 3.94
CA LYS A 230 -17.27 5.27 3.69
C LYS A 230 -16.70 4.43 2.54
N SER A 231 -16.30 5.08 1.46
CA SER A 231 -15.69 4.43 0.29
C SER A 231 -14.40 3.70 0.67
N SER A 232 -13.49 4.36 1.40
CA SER A 232 -12.25 3.75 1.88
C SER A 232 -12.50 2.55 2.80
N ARG A 233 -13.51 2.63 3.67
CA ARG A 233 -13.93 1.52 4.52
C ARG A 233 -14.41 0.33 3.68
N ASP A 234 -15.27 0.55 2.68
CA ASP A 234 -15.77 -0.50 1.79
C ASP A 234 -14.63 -1.19 1.01
N MET A 235 -13.62 -0.41 0.58
CA MET A 235 -12.43 -0.95 -0.09
C MET A 235 -11.60 -1.84 0.84
N VAL A 236 -11.35 -1.40 2.08
CA VAL A 236 -10.56 -2.16 3.06
C VAL A 236 -11.29 -3.41 3.51
N HIS A 237 -12.60 -3.34 3.73
CA HIS A 237 -13.42 -4.52 4.01
C HIS A 237 -13.28 -5.58 2.92
N MET A 238 -13.37 -5.16 1.64
CA MET A 238 -13.16 -6.08 0.51
C MET A 238 -11.77 -6.71 0.55
N VAL A 239 -10.72 -5.92 0.80
CA VAL A 239 -9.34 -6.44 0.88
C VAL A 239 -9.21 -7.50 1.96
N ILE A 240 -9.73 -7.26 3.17
CA ILE A 240 -9.69 -8.20 4.28
C ILE A 240 -10.45 -9.49 3.92
N ASP A 241 -11.64 -9.38 3.32
CA ASP A 241 -12.41 -10.55 2.90
C ASP A 241 -11.66 -11.38 1.85
N GLN A 242 -10.98 -10.73 0.90
CA GLN A 242 -10.19 -11.42 -0.10
C GLN A 242 -8.93 -12.06 0.49
N MET A 243 -8.28 -11.42 1.47
CA MET A 243 -7.14 -12.02 2.19
C MET A 243 -7.56 -13.31 2.90
N LYS A 244 -8.74 -13.33 3.54
CA LYS A 244 -9.29 -14.54 4.19
C LYS A 244 -9.65 -15.62 3.18
N GLN A 245 -10.28 -15.25 2.07
CA GLN A 245 -10.76 -16.20 1.08
C GLN A 245 -9.62 -16.85 0.28
N PHE A 246 -8.54 -16.10 0.03
CA PHE A 246 -7.42 -16.52 -0.82
C PHE A 246 -6.09 -16.50 -0.06
N SER A 247 -6.05 -17.17 1.10
CA SER A 247 -4.85 -17.32 1.94
C SER A 247 -3.62 -17.82 1.19
N ASP A 248 -3.83 -18.69 0.20
CA ASP A 248 -2.75 -19.35 -0.55
C ASP A 248 -2.13 -18.45 -1.63
N SER A 249 -2.79 -17.34 -1.99
CA SER A 249 -2.27 -16.40 -2.99
C SER A 249 -1.30 -15.41 -2.36
N LEU A 250 -0.02 -15.77 -2.31
CA LEU A 250 1.04 -14.95 -1.72
C LEU A 250 1.10 -13.52 -2.27
N ALA A 251 0.89 -13.34 -3.59
CA ALA A 251 0.86 -12.01 -4.20
C ALA A 251 -0.32 -11.17 -3.70
N LEU A 252 -1.49 -11.79 -3.50
CA LEU A 252 -2.68 -11.15 -2.94
C LEU A 252 -2.46 -10.80 -1.47
N GLN A 253 -1.90 -11.72 -0.68
CA GLN A 253 -1.57 -11.48 0.73
C GLN A 253 -0.62 -10.31 0.89
N ARG A 254 0.44 -10.23 0.06
CA ARG A 254 1.39 -9.13 0.08
C ARG A 254 0.73 -7.79 -0.25
N ASP A 255 -0.07 -7.73 -1.33
CA ASP A 255 -0.77 -6.48 -1.68
C ASP A 255 -1.82 -6.10 -0.63
N GLY A 256 -2.46 -7.09 0.00
CA GLY A 256 -3.38 -6.91 1.12
C GLY A 256 -2.69 -6.30 2.33
N LEU A 257 -1.56 -6.84 2.77
CA LEU A 257 -0.75 -6.29 3.87
C LEU A 257 -0.34 -4.84 3.60
N LEU A 258 0.18 -4.55 2.40
CA LEU A 258 0.55 -3.19 2.01
C LEU A 258 -0.67 -2.25 2.03
N CYS A 259 -1.84 -2.73 1.62
CA CYS A 259 -3.08 -1.97 1.64
C CYS A 259 -3.55 -1.66 3.06
N LEU A 260 -3.48 -2.63 3.99
CA LEU A 260 -3.84 -2.43 5.39
C LEU A 260 -2.90 -1.44 6.07
N ALA A 261 -1.59 -1.53 5.79
CA ALA A 261 -0.61 -0.59 6.32
C ALA A 261 -0.85 0.84 5.82
N GLU A 262 -1.09 1.00 4.52
CA GLU A 262 -1.45 2.31 3.94
C GLU A 262 -2.68 2.88 4.64
N TYR A 263 -3.75 2.10 4.73
CA TYR A 263 -5.00 2.54 5.35
C TYR A 263 -4.83 2.89 6.85
N ALA A 264 -4.12 2.05 7.62
CA ALA A 264 -3.89 2.28 9.04
C ALA A 264 -3.10 3.58 9.30
N ASN A 265 -2.20 3.96 8.40
CA ASN A 265 -1.34 5.13 8.57
C ASN A 265 -2.03 6.46 8.20
N GLN A 266 -3.25 6.44 7.66
CA GLN A 266 -3.98 7.66 7.26
C GLN A 266 -4.72 8.32 8.43
N ALA A 267 -5.30 7.52 9.32
CA ALA A 267 -6.04 8.02 10.48
C ALA A 267 -6.08 6.97 11.60
N ASP A 268 -6.04 7.44 12.84
CA ASP A 268 -6.07 6.60 14.04
C ASP A 268 -7.29 5.66 14.09
N ASP A 269 -8.46 6.14 13.65
CA ASP A 269 -9.73 5.39 13.70
C ASP A 269 -9.77 4.26 12.67
N HIS A 270 -8.89 4.26 11.66
CA HIS A 270 -8.82 3.20 10.66
C HIS A 270 -8.38 1.86 11.25
N VAL A 271 -7.59 1.86 12.33
CA VAL A 271 -7.21 0.63 13.03
C VAL A 271 -8.43 -0.07 13.64
N ALA A 272 -9.42 0.69 14.11
CA ALA A 272 -10.67 0.12 14.62
C ALA A 272 -11.48 -0.56 13.49
N VAL A 273 -11.46 0.00 12.28
CA VAL A 273 -12.11 -0.60 11.10
C VAL A 273 -11.40 -1.90 10.68
N ILE A 274 -10.07 -1.89 10.61
CA ILE A 274 -9.28 -3.10 10.33
C ILE A 274 -9.61 -4.20 11.36
N THR A 275 -9.66 -3.82 12.64
CA THR A 275 -9.86 -4.80 13.72
C THR A 275 -11.27 -5.37 13.75
N SER A 276 -12.31 -4.52 13.65
CA SER A 276 -13.71 -4.96 13.63
C SER A 276 -14.04 -5.89 12.45
N SER A 277 -13.21 -5.84 11.40
CA SER A 277 -13.30 -6.72 10.23
C SER A 277 -12.53 -8.04 10.37
N GLY A 278 -11.84 -8.28 11.49
CA GLY A 278 -10.92 -9.42 11.64
C GLY A 278 -9.65 -9.29 10.79
N GLY A 279 -9.25 -8.05 10.47
CA GLY A 279 -8.06 -7.75 9.67
C GLY A 279 -6.75 -8.06 10.38
N ILE A 280 -6.70 -7.99 11.72
CA ILE A 280 -5.50 -8.34 12.50
C ILE A 280 -5.15 -9.83 12.37
N ASP A 281 -6.15 -10.72 12.48
CA ASP A 281 -5.92 -12.15 12.28
C ASP A 281 -5.46 -12.44 10.84
N SER A 282 -6.11 -11.81 9.85
CA SER A 282 -5.74 -11.95 8.42
C SER A 282 -4.33 -11.43 8.13
N LEU A 283 -3.91 -10.35 8.81
CA LEU A 283 -2.57 -9.78 8.72
C LEU A 283 -1.52 -10.74 9.30
N ILE A 284 -1.79 -11.34 10.45
CA ILE A 284 -0.89 -12.32 11.08
C ILE A 284 -0.74 -13.54 10.17
N ASP A 285 -1.84 -14.09 9.65
CA ASP A 285 -1.82 -15.24 8.74
C ASP A 285 -1.01 -14.93 7.47
N ALA A 286 -1.19 -13.73 6.91
CA ALA A 286 -0.45 -13.27 5.74
C ALA A 286 1.06 -13.14 6.00
N MET A 287 1.46 -12.60 7.17
CA MET A 287 2.87 -12.51 7.56
C MET A 287 3.49 -13.89 7.80
N VAL A 288 2.73 -14.84 8.36
CA VAL A 288 3.17 -16.23 8.53
C VAL A 288 3.37 -16.91 7.16
N ALA A 289 2.51 -16.61 6.17
CA ALA A 289 2.64 -17.12 4.81
C ALA A 289 3.77 -16.45 4.00
N LEU A 290 4.20 -15.25 4.39
CA LEU A 290 5.22 -14.44 3.71
C LEU A 290 6.42 -14.13 4.63
N PRO A 291 7.07 -15.13 5.22
CA PRO A 291 8.06 -14.88 6.27
C PRO A 291 9.36 -14.26 5.74
N ASP A 292 9.68 -14.42 4.45
CA ASP A 292 10.87 -13.84 3.80
C ASP A 292 10.59 -12.54 3.02
N ASP A 293 9.33 -12.13 2.88
CA ASP A 293 8.98 -10.91 2.15
C ASP A 293 9.11 -9.70 3.10
N VAL A 294 10.22 -8.97 2.94
CA VAL A 294 10.53 -7.79 3.76
C VAL A 294 9.43 -6.73 3.68
N PRO A 295 8.94 -6.30 2.49
CA PRO A 295 7.82 -5.38 2.40
C PRO A 295 6.55 -5.86 3.13
N ALA A 296 6.20 -7.14 3.02
CA ALA A 296 5.05 -7.72 3.71
C ALA A 296 5.21 -7.62 5.24
N ASN A 297 6.38 -8.00 5.76
CA ASN A 297 6.66 -7.95 7.19
C ASN A 297 6.67 -6.51 7.70
N MET A 298 7.31 -5.58 6.98
CA MET A 298 7.28 -4.16 7.34
C MET A 298 5.85 -3.60 7.38
N ALA A 299 5.02 -3.93 6.40
CA ALA A 299 3.63 -3.49 6.38
C ALA A 299 2.83 -4.05 7.56
N GLY A 300 2.93 -5.35 7.81
CA GLY A 300 2.24 -5.98 8.93
C GLY A 300 2.71 -5.42 10.28
N LEU A 301 4.02 -5.25 10.46
CA LEU A 301 4.61 -4.64 11.66
C LEU A 301 4.21 -3.16 11.81
N SER A 302 4.06 -2.41 10.72
CA SER A 302 3.58 -1.01 10.77
C SER A 302 2.19 -0.91 11.38
N VAL A 303 1.28 -1.81 11.01
CA VAL A 303 -0.07 -1.84 11.61
C VAL A 303 0.01 -2.23 13.08
N LEU A 304 0.79 -3.26 13.43
CA LEU A 304 0.98 -3.70 14.83
C LEU A 304 1.69 -2.64 15.71
N ALA A 305 2.52 -1.79 15.11
CA ALA A 305 3.22 -0.69 15.76
C ALA A 305 2.34 0.56 15.94
N HIS A 306 1.10 0.55 15.46
CA HIS A 306 0.18 1.67 15.63
C HIS A 306 -0.27 1.81 17.11
N PRO A 307 -0.29 3.02 17.71
CA PRO A 307 -0.62 3.20 19.13
C PRO A 307 -1.98 2.62 19.55
N LYS A 308 -2.98 2.68 18.67
CA LYS A 308 -4.32 2.11 18.89
C LYS A 308 -4.33 0.59 19.12
N ILE A 309 -3.28 -0.14 18.73
CA ILE A 309 -3.14 -1.57 19.03
C ILE A 309 -3.01 -1.83 20.54
N ALA A 310 -2.48 -0.86 21.30
CA ALA A 310 -2.37 -0.95 22.75
C ALA A 310 -3.73 -0.84 23.46
N ASP A 311 -4.74 -0.27 22.81
CA ASP A 311 -6.07 -0.10 23.39
C ASP A 311 -6.90 -1.38 23.26
N GLU A 312 -7.02 -2.11 24.36
CA GLU A 312 -7.77 -3.36 24.43
C GLU A 312 -9.29 -3.19 24.23
N SER A 313 -9.83 -2.00 24.53
CA SER A 313 -11.25 -1.72 24.28
C SER A 313 -11.57 -1.58 22.79
N VAL A 314 -10.55 -1.26 21.98
CA VAL A 314 -10.67 -1.03 20.54
C VAL A 314 -10.19 -2.24 19.74
N VAL A 315 -9.15 -2.93 20.20
CA VAL A 315 -8.48 -3.98 19.43
C VAL A 315 -8.34 -5.25 20.25
N ARG A 316 -8.81 -6.39 19.71
CA ARG A 316 -8.45 -7.73 20.23
C ARG A 316 -7.31 -8.29 19.39
N VAL A 317 -6.18 -8.60 20.02
CA VAL A 317 -5.00 -9.14 19.34
C VAL A 317 -4.73 -10.57 19.81
N ASN A 318 -4.33 -11.43 18.89
CA ASN A 318 -3.96 -12.81 19.18
C ASN A 318 -2.63 -12.84 19.98
N PRO A 319 -2.50 -13.65 21.05
CA PRO A 319 -1.23 -13.86 21.74
C PRO A 319 -0.05 -14.17 20.81
N GLU A 320 -0.30 -14.89 19.71
CA GLU A 320 0.72 -15.25 18.70
C GLU A 320 1.36 -14.05 18.00
N SER A 321 0.72 -12.88 17.99
CA SER A 321 1.28 -11.67 17.38
C SER A 321 2.65 -11.30 17.94
N ARG A 322 2.87 -11.51 19.25
CA ARG A 322 4.16 -11.22 19.89
C ARG A 322 5.26 -12.14 19.39
N ARG A 323 4.95 -13.42 19.21
CA ARG A 323 5.89 -14.44 18.72
C ARG A 323 6.25 -14.17 17.26
N LEU A 324 5.26 -13.77 16.46
CA LEU A 324 5.47 -13.36 15.08
C LEU A 324 6.40 -12.14 14.99
N VAL A 325 6.21 -11.13 15.85
CA VAL A 325 7.08 -9.94 15.88
C VAL A 325 8.52 -10.32 16.25
N LEU A 326 8.72 -11.16 17.28
CA LEU A 326 10.06 -11.65 17.63
C LEU A 326 10.69 -12.45 16.48
N SER A 327 9.92 -13.32 15.82
CA SER A 327 10.39 -14.08 14.66
C SER A 327 10.81 -13.17 13.50
N ALA A 328 10.11 -12.06 13.26
CA ALA A 328 10.50 -11.09 12.25
C ALA A 328 11.82 -10.38 12.60
N MET A 329 12.03 -10.04 13.88
CA MET A 329 13.30 -9.46 14.34
C MET A 329 14.48 -10.40 14.14
N GLU A 330 14.31 -11.69 14.46
CA GLU A 330 15.36 -12.71 14.28
C GLU A 330 15.63 -13.01 12.81
N ARG A 331 14.60 -12.98 11.96
CA ARG A 331 14.70 -13.27 10.53
C ARG A 331 15.33 -12.11 9.74
N PHE A 332 15.09 -10.87 10.17
CA PHE A 332 15.64 -9.66 9.54
C PHE A 332 16.53 -8.85 10.50
N PRO A 333 17.63 -9.43 11.02
CA PRO A 333 18.45 -8.81 12.05
C PRO A 333 19.23 -7.59 11.54
N LEU A 334 19.34 -7.41 10.22
CA LEU A 334 20.07 -6.30 9.58
C LEU A 334 19.14 -5.23 8.98
N ASN A 335 17.82 -5.38 9.07
CA ASN A 335 16.87 -4.40 8.55
C ASN A 335 16.42 -3.45 9.67
N GLU A 336 16.93 -2.22 9.68
CA GLU A 336 16.65 -1.25 10.73
C GLU A 336 15.17 -0.88 10.87
N GLN A 337 14.41 -0.88 9.78
CA GLN A 337 12.99 -0.54 9.80
C GLN A 337 12.18 -1.67 10.41
N VAL A 338 12.45 -2.92 10.05
CA VAL A 338 11.84 -4.10 10.69
C VAL A 338 12.14 -4.10 12.18
N GLN A 339 13.39 -3.85 12.58
CA GLN A 339 13.76 -3.78 13.98
C GLN A 339 13.01 -2.68 14.74
N GLY A 340 12.97 -1.46 14.20
CA GLY A 340 12.30 -0.32 14.83
C GLY A 340 10.80 -0.53 14.97
N LEU A 341 10.13 -0.98 13.91
CA LEU A 341 8.71 -1.31 13.93
C LEU A 341 8.40 -2.46 14.88
N SER A 342 9.25 -3.48 14.93
CA SER A 342 9.08 -4.62 15.85
C SER A 342 9.21 -4.21 17.31
N CYS A 343 10.22 -3.41 17.67
CA CYS A 343 10.34 -2.87 19.02
C CYS A 343 9.09 -2.07 19.42
N LEU A 344 8.55 -1.26 18.51
CA LEU A 344 7.37 -0.44 18.78
C LEU A 344 6.10 -1.30 18.89
N ALA A 345 5.93 -2.30 18.01
CA ALA A 345 4.86 -3.27 18.09
C ALA A 345 4.89 -4.06 19.41
N LEU A 346 6.06 -4.55 19.83
CA LEU A 346 6.23 -5.22 21.13
C LEU A 346 5.88 -4.30 22.30
N ALA A 347 6.30 -3.04 22.26
CA ALA A 347 5.95 -2.05 23.28
C ALA A 347 4.42 -1.89 23.39
N ASN A 348 3.73 -1.65 22.27
CA ASN A 348 2.28 -1.48 22.25
C ASN A 348 1.55 -2.74 22.72
N LEU A 349 2.01 -3.92 22.29
CA LEU A 349 1.45 -5.21 22.73
C LEU A 349 1.72 -5.49 24.22
N SER A 350 2.76 -4.91 24.82
CA SER A 350 3.12 -5.08 26.24
C SER A 350 2.40 -4.11 27.18
N LEU A 351 1.78 -3.05 26.65
CA LEU A 351 0.89 -2.19 27.44
C LEU A 351 -0.36 -2.94 27.88
N ARG A 352 -0.79 -3.94 27.10
CA ARG A 352 -1.93 -4.80 27.38
C ARG A 352 -1.68 -5.64 28.64
N GLN A 353 -2.70 -5.78 29.49
CA GLN A 353 -2.60 -6.52 30.75
C GLN A 353 -3.03 -7.98 30.56
N ASP A 354 -2.26 -8.74 29.79
CA ASP A 354 -2.52 -10.17 29.57
C ASP A 354 -1.32 -11.06 29.94
N ALA A 355 -1.59 -12.34 30.23
CA ALA A 355 -0.58 -13.31 30.63
C ALA A 355 0.50 -13.54 29.56
N SER A 356 0.20 -13.21 28.30
CA SER A 356 1.12 -13.32 27.16
C SER A 356 2.23 -12.26 27.14
N MET A 357 2.22 -11.28 28.04
CA MET A 357 3.38 -10.39 28.24
C MET A 357 4.56 -11.14 28.88
N LEU A 358 4.32 -11.99 29.89
CA LEU A 358 5.37 -12.83 30.48
C LEU A 358 6.01 -13.76 29.45
N GLU A 359 5.23 -14.13 28.42
CA GLU A 359 5.70 -14.95 27.32
C GLU A 359 6.81 -14.26 26.51
N ILE A 360 6.72 -12.94 26.28
CA ILE A 360 7.76 -12.17 25.56
C ILE A 360 9.10 -12.34 26.27
N VAL A 361 9.12 -12.13 27.59
CA VAL A 361 10.34 -12.23 28.39
C VAL A 361 10.85 -13.67 28.43
N SER A 362 9.96 -14.65 28.63
CA SER A 362 10.33 -16.07 28.60
C SER A 362 10.93 -16.55 27.27
N LYS A 363 10.65 -15.82 26.18
CA LYS A 363 11.13 -16.12 24.82
C LYS A 363 12.38 -15.33 24.42
N GLY A 364 13.00 -14.62 25.36
CA GLY A 364 14.22 -13.84 25.09
C GLY A 364 13.94 -12.49 24.42
N GLY A 365 12.71 -11.97 24.52
CA GLY A 365 12.33 -10.73 23.86
C GLY A 365 13.11 -9.51 24.35
N LEU A 366 13.52 -9.49 25.62
CA LEU A 366 14.39 -8.43 26.16
C LEU A 366 15.77 -8.47 25.51
N GLU A 367 16.38 -9.64 25.41
CA GLU A 367 17.69 -9.86 24.80
C GLU A 367 17.68 -9.47 23.33
N ILE A 368 16.62 -9.84 22.59
CA ILE A 368 16.45 -9.49 21.17
C ILE A 368 16.34 -7.97 21.00
N VAL A 369 15.53 -7.28 21.81
CA VAL A 369 15.39 -5.82 21.74
C VAL A 369 16.68 -5.11 22.14
N VAL A 370 17.35 -5.55 23.21
CA VAL A 370 18.62 -4.97 23.66
C VAL A 370 19.72 -5.16 22.60
N GLU A 371 19.81 -6.34 21.98
CA GLU A 371 20.75 -6.59 20.89
C GLU A 371 20.43 -5.74 19.64
N SER A 372 19.16 -5.58 19.32
CA SER A 372 18.71 -4.69 18.25
C SER A 372 19.13 -3.24 18.50
N MET A 373 18.93 -2.73 19.71
CA MET A 373 19.37 -1.39 20.10
C MET A 373 20.90 -1.23 20.08
N LYS A 374 21.65 -2.27 20.46
CA LYS A 374 23.13 -2.26 20.36
C LYS A 374 23.57 -2.17 18.90
N ARG A 375 22.95 -2.96 18.03
CA ARG A 375 23.26 -3.02 16.59
C ARG A 375 22.92 -1.72 15.86
N PHE A 376 21.74 -1.17 16.13
CA PHE A 376 21.23 0.05 15.51
C PHE A 376 21.34 1.25 16.44
N SER A 377 22.51 1.43 17.07
CA SER A 377 22.74 2.50 18.04
C SER A 377 22.68 3.91 17.45
N SER A 378 22.65 4.05 16.12
CA SER A 378 22.51 5.33 15.41
C SER A 378 21.15 5.52 14.73
N THR A 379 20.20 4.61 14.94
CA THR A 379 18.84 4.72 14.38
C THR A 379 17.87 5.17 15.46
N ALA A 380 17.42 6.43 15.39
CA ALA A 380 16.55 7.03 16.40
C ALA A 380 15.26 6.24 16.66
N LEU A 381 14.63 5.72 15.61
CA LEU A 381 13.42 4.89 15.72
C LEU A 381 13.66 3.64 16.59
N VAL A 382 14.74 2.90 16.35
CA VAL A 382 15.08 1.69 17.13
C VAL A 382 15.35 2.05 18.58
N GLN A 383 16.09 3.14 18.82
CA GLN A 383 16.39 3.58 20.18
C GLN A 383 15.15 4.04 20.94
N ALA A 384 14.31 4.88 20.34
CA ALA A 384 13.08 5.36 20.95
C ALA A 384 12.12 4.20 21.24
N ALA A 385 11.92 3.29 20.28
CA ALA A 385 11.02 2.16 20.44
C ALA A 385 11.55 1.13 21.44
N GLY A 386 12.84 0.83 21.40
CA GLY A 386 13.47 -0.10 22.34
C GLY A 386 13.46 0.42 23.78
N CYS A 387 13.80 1.70 24.00
CA CYS A 387 13.66 2.34 25.31
C CYS A 387 12.20 2.33 25.80
N TRP A 388 11.23 2.54 24.91
CA TRP A 388 9.82 2.50 25.27
C TRP A 388 9.39 1.11 25.74
N PHE A 389 9.77 0.07 25.00
CA PHE A 389 9.53 -1.31 25.39
C PHE A 389 10.16 -1.61 26.76
N ILE A 390 11.43 -1.24 26.97
CA ILE A 390 12.13 -1.47 28.24
C ILE A 390 11.41 -0.77 29.40
N ALA A 391 11.03 0.50 29.23
CA ALA A 391 10.30 1.28 30.24
C ALA A 391 8.96 0.64 30.63
N ILE A 392 8.25 0.06 29.66
CA ILE A 392 7.01 -0.65 29.91
C ILE A 392 7.28 -1.91 30.72
N ILE A 393 8.26 -2.74 30.32
CA ILE A 393 8.54 -4.02 30.98
C ILE A 393 9.08 -3.82 32.40
N SER A 394 10.05 -2.93 32.59
CA SER A 394 10.64 -2.64 33.91
C SER A 394 9.61 -2.06 34.89
N GLY A 395 8.59 -1.36 34.40
CA GLY A 395 7.51 -0.80 35.22
C GLY A 395 6.43 -1.80 35.65
N LYS A 396 6.48 -3.08 35.24
CA LYS A 396 5.41 -4.05 35.55
C LYS A 396 5.57 -4.75 36.89
N SER A 397 6.80 -5.09 37.27
CA SER A 397 7.12 -5.85 38.50
C SER A 397 8.62 -5.82 38.75
N GLU A 398 9.05 -6.11 39.98
CA GLU A 398 10.46 -6.19 40.35
C GLU A 398 11.21 -7.31 39.62
N GLU A 399 10.54 -8.42 39.32
CA GLU A 399 11.13 -9.51 38.54
C GLU A 399 11.44 -9.07 37.11
N MET A 400 10.52 -8.34 36.48
CA MET A 400 10.73 -7.80 35.12
C MET A 400 11.79 -6.69 35.11
N LYS A 401 11.84 -5.86 36.15
CA LYS A 401 12.90 -4.87 36.35
C LYS A 401 14.27 -5.54 36.42
N THR A 402 14.38 -6.59 37.23
CA THR A 402 15.61 -7.38 37.37
C THR A 402 16.01 -8.02 36.03
N ALA A 403 15.05 -8.59 35.29
CA ALA A 403 15.31 -9.13 33.95
C ALA A 403 15.83 -8.07 32.96
N CYS A 404 15.28 -6.84 32.98
CA CYS A 404 15.82 -5.73 32.19
C CYS A 404 17.28 -5.40 32.58
N LEU A 405 17.59 -5.38 33.87
CA LEU A 405 18.95 -5.12 34.35
C LEU A 405 19.93 -6.24 33.94
N ASP A 406 19.54 -7.51 34.09
CA ASP A 406 20.37 -8.67 33.77
C ASP A 406 20.71 -8.77 32.28
N THR A 407 19.80 -8.31 31.40
CA THR A 407 20.05 -8.25 29.94
C THR A 407 20.95 -7.08 29.53
N GLY A 408 21.28 -6.19 30.47
CA GLY A 408 22.10 -5.01 30.22
C GLY A 408 21.33 -3.87 29.53
N ALA A 409 20.03 -3.74 29.80
CA ALA A 409 19.20 -2.68 29.22
C ALA A 409 19.62 -1.27 29.68
N LEU A 410 19.99 -1.10 30.95
CA LEU A 410 20.37 0.20 31.53
C LEU A 410 21.47 0.94 30.74
N PRO A 411 22.68 0.37 30.51
CA PRO A 411 23.72 1.06 29.75
C PRO A 411 23.33 1.32 28.28
N VAL A 412 22.42 0.52 27.71
CA VAL A 412 21.91 0.73 26.35
C VAL A 412 20.97 1.94 26.30
N CYS A 413 20.06 2.08 27.27
CA CYS A 413 19.20 3.26 27.41
C CYS A 413 20.00 4.54 27.69
N GLU A 414 21.04 4.48 28.52
CA GLU A 414 21.94 5.61 28.74
C GLU A 414 22.66 6.03 27.47
N LYS A 415 23.19 5.05 26.71
CA LYS A 415 23.86 5.30 25.43
C LYS A 415 22.89 5.92 24.41
N ALA A 416 21.65 5.46 24.35
CA ALA A 416 20.61 6.04 23.52
C ALA A 416 20.38 7.52 23.86
N ARG A 417 20.18 7.82 25.16
CA ARG A 417 19.99 9.18 25.67
C ARG A 417 21.17 10.10 25.34
N LEU A 418 22.41 9.63 25.49
CA LEU A 418 23.60 10.43 25.19
C LEU A 418 23.82 10.64 23.69
N ARG A 419 23.43 9.66 22.86
CA ARG A 419 23.62 9.72 21.41
C ARG A 419 22.66 10.68 20.71
N PHE A 420 21.44 10.82 21.24
CA PHE A 420 20.35 11.60 20.65
C PHE A 420 19.88 12.73 21.57
N PRO A 421 20.75 13.70 21.91
CA PRO A 421 20.40 14.76 22.87
C PRO A 421 19.20 15.61 22.41
N ASP A 422 19.00 15.74 21.09
CA ASP A 422 17.98 16.61 20.49
C ASP A 422 16.72 15.85 20.00
N ASP A 423 16.69 14.51 20.12
CA ASP A 423 15.50 13.73 19.73
C ASP A 423 14.54 13.60 20.93
N PRO A 424 13.37 14.27 20.91
CA PRO A 424 12.48 14.31 22.07
C PRO A 424 11.91 12.93 22.42
N LYS A 425 11.65 12.06 21.43
CA LYS A 425 11.08 10.73 21.66
C LYS A 425 12.13 9.82 22.30
N VAL A 426 13.37 9.84 21.78
CA VAL A 426 14.47 9.07 22.39
C VAL A 426 14.73 9.55 23.81
N GLN A 427 14.81 10.87 24.05
CA GLN A 427 15.02 11.41 25.39
C GLN A 427 13.92 10.97 26.36
N GLN A 428 12.65 11.20 26.01
CA GLN A 428 11.52 10.86 26.86
C GLN A 428 11.52 9.37 27.23
N HIS A 429 11.62 8.49 26.23
CA HIS A 429 11.54 7.06 26.47
C HIS A 429 12.78 6.53 27.21
N ALA A 430 13.98 7.01 26.88
CA ALA A 430 15.20 6.58 27.55
C ALA A 430 15.23 7.00 29.02
N ILE A 431 14.84 8.24 29.33
CA ILE A 431 14.75 8.73 30.71
C ILE A 431 13.75 7.90 31.50
N GLN A 432 12.58 7.63 30.93
CA GLN A 432 11.57 6.80 31.59
C GLN A 432 12.06 5.36 31.83
N ALA A 433 12.75 4.76 30.87
CA ALA A 433 13.35 3.43 31.03
C ALA A 433 14.40 3.40 32.15
N ILE A 434 15.28 4.41 32.20
CA ILE A 434 16.31 4.53 33.24
C ILE A 434 15.65 4.68 34.61
N GLN A 435 14.71 5.63 34.76
CA GLN A 435 14.03 5.88 36.03
C GLN A 435 13.27 4.66 36.56
N THR A 436 12.57 3.94 35.68
CA THR A 436 11.84 2.73 36.07
C THR A 436 12.77 1.58 36.47
N MET A 437 13.97 1.49 35.90
CA MET A 437 15.00 0.51 36.30
C MET A 437 15.77 0.91 37.57
N GLU A 438 16.01 2.20 37.78
CA GLU A 438 16.79 2.73 38.92
C GLU A 438 15.95 2.98 40.18
N ALA A 439 14.62 2.94 40.09
CA ALA A 439 13.73 2.99 41.23
C ALA A 439 13.91 1.72 42.10
N ILE A 440 15.01 1.63 42.82
CA ILE A 440 15.25 0.70 43.92
C ILE A 440 14.53 1.28 45.14
N GLU A 441 13.74 0.46 45.83
CA GLU A 441 13.04 0.82 47.06
C GLU A 441 13.95 1.52 48.06
N GLY A 442 13.73 2.83 48.21
CA GLY A 442 14.24 3.65 49.30
C GLY A 442 13.15 4.05 50.29
N GLU A 443 12.00 3.36 50.32
CA GLU A 443 10.88 3.71 51.22
C GLU A 443 10.47 2.62 52.23
N GLU A 444 11.10 1.44 52.25
CA GLU A 444 10.85 0.42 53.29
C GLU A 444 12.00 0.19 54.28
N SER A 445 12.89 1.17 54.50
CA SER A 445 13.86 1.13 55.61
C SER A 445 14.06 2.49 56.29
N MET A 446 12.97 3.15 56.67
CA MET A 446 12.96 4.14 57.76
C MET A 446 11.88 3.85 58.79
N THR A 447 11.81 2.60 59.24
CA THR A 447 11.35 2.31 60.61
C THR A 447 12.44 1.55 61.33
N THR A 448 13.32 2.29 61.99
CA THR A 448 13.67 2.19 63.42
C THR A 448 15.05 2.80 63.63
N GLU A 449 15.09 3.90 64.37
CA GLU A 449 16.08 4.25 65.40
C GLU A 449 16.24 5.77 65.48
N THR A 450 15.36 6.41 66.24
CA THR A 450 15.78 7.52 67.11
C THR A 450 14.86 7.60 68.34
N CYS A 451 15.46 7.18 69.46
CA CYS A 451 15.32 7.72 70.81
C CYS A 451 13.99 7.56 71.57
N SER A 452 13.88 6.42 72.26
CA SER A 452 13.52 6.41 73.68
C SER A 452 14.68 6.91 74.56
N LEU A 453 14.34 7.60 75.66
CA LEU A 453 15.16 8.19 76.75
C LEU A 453 15.61 9.64 76.44
N GLN A 454 15.30 10.66 77.26
CA GLN A 454 15.12 10.70 78.71
C GLN A 454 14.25 11.89 79.14
#